data_AF-A0A4Z0NH61-F1
#
_entry.id   AF-A0A4Z0NH61-F1
#
_cell.length_a   1.000
_cell.length_b   1.000
_cell.length_c   1.000
_cell.angle_alpha   90.00
_cell.angle_beta   90.00
_cell.angle_gamma   90.00
#
_symmetry.space_group_name_H-M   'P 1'
#
loop_
_entity.id
_entity.type
_entity.pdbx_description
1 polymer ?
#
loop_
_entity_poly.entity_id
_entity_poly.type
_entity_poly.pdbx_seq_one_letter_code
_entity_poly.pdbx_strand_id
1 'polypeptide(L)'
;MSALPSSDRFGPWADGLSTAERQARLRCMRGLVHLIAGPRGQRLADTLARAEVDEDALRQSVDELGRLTPVDRRRVLASFAALHRPRIAGGADV
;
A
#
# COMPACT_ATOMS: atom_id res chain seq x y z
N MET A 1 1.56 16.17 16.42
CA MET A 1 1.49 14.94 15.61
C MET A 1 2.45 15.10 14.44
N SER A 2 3.47 14.23 14.32
CA SER A 2 4.50 14.37 13.29
C SER A 2 4.04 13.76 11.97
N ALA A 3 4.31 14.44 10.86
CA ALA A 3 4.04 13.92 9.52
C ALA A 3 4.90 12.66 9.22
N LEU A 4 4.40 11.76 8.36
CA LEU A 4 5.18 10.61 7.88
C LEU A 4 6.46 11.09 7.17
N PRO A 5 7.59 10.37 7.34
CA PRO A 5 8.83 10.67 6.64
C PRO A 5 8.63 10.46 5.13
N SER A 6 9.41 11.17 4.31
CA SER A 6 9.23 11.20 2.86
C SER A 6 9.30 9.83 2.18
N SER A 7 10.11 8.90 2.70
CA SER A 7 10.22 7.53 2.20
C SER A 7 8.93 6.73 2.31
N ASP A 8 8.06 7.11 3.25
CA ASP A 8 6.84 6.36 3.58
C ASP A 8 5.62 6.90 2.84
N ARG A 9 5.77 8.02 2.12
CA ARG A 9 4.71 8.69 1.35
C ARG A 9 4.50 8.05 -0.04
N PHE A 10 4.40 6.73 -0.07
CA PHE A 10 4.20 5.93 -1.28
C PHE A 10 2.85 5.20 -1.25
N GLY A 11 2.28 4.92 -2.43
CA GLY A 11 1.09 4.08 -2.54
C GLY A 11 -0.15 4.66 -1.82
N PRO A 12 -0.76 3.95 -0.86
CA PRO A 12 -1.90 4.46 -0.08
C PRO A 12 -1.58 5.62 0.86
N TRP A 13 -0.30 5.79 1.23
CA TRP A 13 0.19 6.83 2.14
C TRP A 13 0.67 8.09 1.43
N ALA A 14 0.53 8.15 0.10
CA ALA A 14 0.88 9.34 -0.66
C ALA A 14 -0.01 10.54 -0.27
N ASP A 15 0.59 11.72 -0.33
CA ASP A 15 -0.11 12.99 -0.16
C ASP A 15 -1.01 13.27 -1.38
N GLY A 16 -2.03 14.12 -1.20
CA GLY A 16 -2.87 14.62 -2.30
C GLY A 16 -3.84 13.59 -2.93
N LEU A 17 -3.96 12.38 -2.39
CA LEU A 17 -4.97 11.41 -2.83
C LEU A 17 -6.37 11.83 -2.39
N SER A 18 -7.35 11.69 -3.30
CA SER A 18 -8.75 11.73 -2.92
C SER A 18 -9.08 10.57 -1.98
N THR A 19 -10.13 10.72 -1.17
CA THR A 19 -10.59 9.66 -0.25
C THR A 19 -10.88 8.34 -0.99
N ALA A 20 -11.54 8.41 -2.15
CA ALA A 20 -11.87 7.25 -2.96
C ALA A 20 -10.62 6.53 -3.50
N GLU A 21 -9.65 7.30 -4.02
CA GLU A 21 -8.39 6.73 -4.52
C GLU A 21 -7.58 6.09 -3.38
N ARG A 22 -7.54 6.73 -2.21
CA ARG A 22 -6.86 6.17 -1.03
C ARG A 22 -7.48 4.83 -0.63
N GLN A 23 -8.81 4.74 -0.54
CA GLN A 23 -9.51 3.50 -0.21
C GLN A 23 -9.24 2.40 -1.25
N ALA A 24 -9.26 2.73 -2.54
CA ALA A 24 -8.94 1.78 -3.61
C ALA A 24 -7.52 1.21 -3.46
N ARG A 25 -6.54 2.07 -3.19
CA ARG A 25 -5.14 1.66 -2.95
C ARG A 25 -4.98 0.83 -1.69
N LEU A 26 -5.66 1.17 -0.59
CA LEU A 26 -5.66 0.38 0.65
C LEU A 26 -6.19 -1.03 0.40
N ARG A 27 -7.32 -1.17 -0.30
CA ARG A 27 -7.90 -2.47 -0.67
C ARG A 27 -6.98 -3.28 -1.57
N CYS A 28 -6.37 -2.63 -2.57
CA CYS A 28 -5.39 -3.27 -3.45
C CYS A 28 -4.19 -3.79 -2.66
N MET A 29 -3.60 -2.96 -1.79
CA MET A 29 -2.48 -3.36 -0.96
C MET A 29 -2.84 -4.50 -0.01
N ARG A 30 -4.02 -4.47 0.61
CA ARG A 30 -4.53 -5.54 1.46
C ARG A 30 -4.64 -6.87 0.70
N GLY A 31 -5.14 -6.83 -0.55
CA GLY A 31 -5.17 -8.01 -1.42
C GLY A 31 -3.78 -8.60 -1.68
N LEU A 32 -2.79 -7.75 -1.98
CA LEU A 32 -1.39 -8.19 -2.18
C LEU A 32 -0.78 -8.78 -0.91
N VAL A 33 -1.08 -8.20 0.26
CA VAL A 33 -0.63 -8.73 1.56
C VAL A 33 -1.17 -10.14 1.79
N HIS A 34 -2.46 -10.36 1.55
CA HIS A 34 -3.04 -11.70 1.65
C HIS A 34 -2.39 -12.69 0.68
N LEU A 35 -2.16 -12.29 -0.57
CA LEU A 35 -1.58 -13.18 -1.60
C LEU A 35 -0.12 -13.54 -1.31
N ILE A 36 0.69 -12.58 -0.86
CA ILE A 36 2.15 -12.74 -0.75
C ILE A 36 2.57 -13.20 0.64
N ALA A 37 2.03 -12.57 1.69
CA ALA A 37 2.42 -12.86 3.07
C ALA A 37 1.50 -13.91 3.72
N GLY A 38 0.25 -14.04 3.25
CA GLY A 38 -0.73 -14.95 3.84
C GLY A 38 -0.98 -14.61 5.32
N PRO A 39 -1.12 -15.63 6.19
CA PRO A 39 -1.33 -15.42 7.63
C PRO A 39 -0.25 -14.57 8.31
N ARG A 40 0.97 -14.57 7.77
CA ARG A 40 2.09 -13.76 8.32
C ARG A 40 1.86 -12.26 8.15
N GLY A 41 1.00 -11.85 7.21
CA GLY A 41 0.63 -10.47 6.97
C GLY A 41 -0.69 -10.04 7.61
N GLN A 42 -1.33 -10.89 8.44
CA GLN A 42 -2.70 -10.65 8.90
C GLN A 42 -2.86 -9.32 9.65
N ARG A 43 -1.94 -8.99 10.56
CA ARG A 43 -1.99 -7.72 11.31
C ARG A 43 -1.96 -6.49 10.40
N LEU A 44 -1.13 -6.53 9.36
CA LEU A 44 -1.10 -5.48 8.35
C LEU A 44 -2.42 -5.44 7.58
N ALA A 45 -2.93 -6.59 7.13
CA ALA A 45 -4.19 -6.66 6.40
C ALA A 45 -5.37 -6.09 7.21
N ASP A 46 -5.48 -6.43 8.48
CA ASP A 46 -6.53 -5.91 9.38
C ASP A 46 -6.39 -4.39 9.59
N THR A 47 -5.14 -3.92 9.73
CA THR A 47 -4.87 -2.49 9.91
C THR A 47 -5.17 -1.70 8.63
N LEU A 48 -4.86 -2.25 7.46
CA LEU A 48 -5.22 -1.65 6.17
C LEU A 48 -6.74 -1.59 5.96
N ALA A 49 -7.50 -2.57 6.44
CA ALA A 49 -8.97 -2.55 6.39
C ALA A 49 -9.54 -1.44 7.28
N ARG A 50 -9.02 -1.29 8.51
CA ARG A 50 -9.41 -0.20 9.42
C ARG A 50 -9.04 1.18 8.86
N ALA A 51 -7.88 1.28 8.22
CA ALA A 51 -7.39 2.52 7.59
C ALA A 51 -8.30 3.06 6.49
N GLU A 52 -9.26 2.28 5.97
CA GLU A 52 -10.24 2.78 4.99
C GLU A 52 -11.12 3.91 5.56
N VAL A 53 -11.28 3.98 6.89
CA VAL A 53 -12.11 4.97 7.59
C VAL A 53 -11.43 5.63 8.80
N ASP A 54 -10.25 5.15 9.21
CA ASP A 54 -9.52 5.61 10.39
C ASP A 54 -8.10 6.08 10.01
N GLU A 55 -7.83 7.37 10.20
CA GLU A 55 -6.53 7.98 9.89
C GLU A 55 -5.40 7.54 10.85
N ASP A 56 -5.72 7.21 12.11
CA ASP A 56 -4.74 6.66 13.03
C ASP A 56 -4.30 5.26 12.58
N ALA A 57 -5.26 4.43 12.13
CA ALA A 57 -4.96 3.14 11.51
C ALA A 57 -4.16 3.28 10.21
N LEU A 58 -4.38 4.33 9.42
CA LEU A 58 -3.57 4.62 8.23
C LEU A 58 -2.09 4.81 8.60
N ARG A 59 -1.80 5.59 9.65
CA ARG A 59 -0.43 5.76 10.15
C ARG A 59 0.13 4.45 10.73
N GLN A 60 -0.65 3.74 11.55
CA GLN A 60 -0.25 2.44 12.11
C GLN A 60 0.12 1.42 11.04
N SER A 61 -0.55 1.44 9.88
CA SER A 61 -0.30 0.47 8.81
C SER A 61 1.12 0.57 8.22
N VAL A 62 1.79 1.73 8.32
CA VAL A 62 3.19 1.91 7.92
C VAL A 62 4.11 1.08 8.83
N ASP A 63 3.87 1.13 10.15
CA ASP A 63 4.63 0.34 11.13
C ASP A 63 4.39 -1.16 10.93
N GLU A 64 3.15 -1.58 10.69
CA GLU A 64 2.82 -2.99 10.43
C GLU A 64 3.47 -3.49 9.13
N LEU A 65 3.57 -2.64 8.09
CA LEU A 65 4.33 -2.95 6.89
C LEU A 65 5.82 -3.12 7.22
N GLY A 66 6.36 -2.27 8.10
CA GLY A 66 7.73 -2.37 8.61
C GLY A 66 8.03 -3.68 9.35
N ARG A 67 7.02 -4.28 9.99
CA ARG A 67 7.12 -5.54 10.74
C ARG A 67 7.11 -6.80 9.88
N LEU A 68 6.73 -6.71 8.59
CA LEU A 68 6.84 -7.84 7.68
C LEU A 68 8.29 -8.29 7.52
N THR A 69 8.49 -9.57 7.18
CA THR A 69 9.83 -10.04 6.80
C THR A 69 10.35 -9.21 5.62
N PRO A 70 11.67 -8.96 5.51
CA PRO A 70 12.20 -8.13 4.44
C PRO A 70 11.84 -8.61 3.03
N VAL A 71 11.72 -9.92 2.83
CA VAL A 71 11.32 -10.51 1.53
C VAL A 71 9.85 -10.23 1.22
N ASP A 72 8.95 -10.47 2.18
CA ASP A 72 7.51 -10.23 1.98
C ASP A 72 7.24 -8.74 1.74
N ARG A 73 7.84 -7.87 2.57
CA ARG A 73 7.72 -6.40 2.42
C ARG A 73 8.12 -5.94 1.02
N ARG A 74 9.29 -6.38 0.54
CA ARG A 74 9.78 -6.02 -0.81
C ARG A 74 8.83 -6.52 -1.89
N ARG A 75 8.34 -7.76 -1.79
CA ARG A 75 7.42 -8.32 -2.79
C ARG A 75 6.09 -7.59 -2.84
N VAL A 76 5.49 -7.26 -1.69
CA VAL A 76 4.24 -6.48 -1.60
C VAL A 76 4.43 -5.11 -2.25
N LEU A 77 5.47 -4.37 -1.84
CA LEU A 77 5.74 -3.02 -2.38
C LEU A 77 6.05 -3.03 -3.88
N ALA A 78 6.88 -3.97 -4.33
CA ALA A 78 7.22 -4.10 -5.74
C ALA A 78 6.01 -4.46 -6.60
N SER A 79 5.16 -5.38 -6.13
CA SER A 79 3.94 -5.77 -6.85
C SER A 79 2.95 -4.61 -6.90
N PHE A 80 2.79 -3.88 -5.80
CA PHE A 80 1.94 -2.68 -5.77
C PHE A 80 2.44 -1.61 -6.74
N ALA A 81 3.75 -1.34 -6.74
CA ALA A 81 4.38 -0.38 -7.65
C ALA A 81 4.21 -0.78 -9.12
N ALA A 82 4.33 -2.08 -9.43
CA ALA A 82 4.13 -2.59 -10.78
C ALA A 82 2.68 -2.41 -11.26
N LEU A 83 1.69 -2.67 -10.38
CA LEU A 83 0.27 -2.49 -10.72
C LEU A 83 -0.10 -1.03 -10.98
N HIS A 84 0.53 -0.08 -10.28
CA HIS A 84 0.24 1.35 -10.41
C HIS A 84 1.21 2.09 -11.33
N ARG A 85 2.14 1.38 -11.97
CA ARG A 85 3.01 1.97 -12.98
C ARG A 85 2.14 2.40 -14.17
N PRO A 86 2.20 3.67 -14.58
CA PRO A 86 1.55 4.10 -15.82
C PRO A 86 2.04 3.22 -16.96
N ARG A 87 1.13 2.59 -17.68
CA ARG A 87 1.49 1.95 -18.95
C ARG A 87 1.88 3.08 -19.88
N ILE A 88 3.16 3.16 -20.23
CA ILE A 88 3.57 3.97 -21.38
C ILE A 88 2.85 3.35 -22.58
N ALA A 89 1.88 4.06 -23.14
CA ALA A 89 1.28 3.69 -24.41
C ALA A 89 2.36 3.88 -25.49
N GLY A 90 3.20 2.87 -25.68
CA GLY A 90 4.18 2.84 -26.76
C GLY A 90 3.51 2.32 -28.02
N GLY A 91 3.39 3.18 -29.03
CA GLY A 91 3.20 2.81 -30.44
C GLY A 91 1.75 2.74 -30.92
N ALA A 92 1.15 3.90 -31.20
CA ALA A 92 0.18 4.00 -32.28
C ALA A 92 0.96 4.42 -33.54
N ASP A 93 1.53 3.44 -34.23
CA ASP A 93 2.00 3.54 -35.62
C ASP A 93 2.23 2.10 -36.12
N VAL A 94 1.15 1.47 -36.62
CA VAL A 94 1.11 0.61 -37.82
C VAL A 94 -0.30 0.74 -38.42
#